data_AF-A0A2E7JDW3-F1
#
_entry.id   AF-A0A2E7JDW3-F1
#
_cell.length_a   1.000
_cell.length_b   1.000
_cell.length_c   1.000
_cell.angle_alpha   90.00
_cell.angle_beta   90.00
_cell.angle_gamma   90.00
#
_symmetry.space_group_name_H-M   'P 1'
#
loop_
_entity.id
_entity.type
_entity.pdbx_description
1 polymer ?
#
loop_
_entity_poly.entity_id
_entity_poly.type
_entity_poly.pdbx_seq_one_letter_code
_entity_poly.pdbx_strand_id
1 'polypeptide(L)'
;MKQIIDWSDIEYFSPGEFPAGVLEKIEPGFIYALEFFRVQLGCIVNPSPLVGGWIREGGSETSRHYIGNGRKSDAGDVFCDCDPFHALIVAIRCGFTGIGLYFDTKYDGKPHWMLHLDKRPTSNGNPVIWVRDKSGKYTTISPRPNMDVVNFLKGAM
;
A
#
# COMPACT_ATOMS: atom_id res chain seq x y z
N MET A 1 -22.34 10.95 -4.57
CA MET A 1 -22.91 9.61 -4.29
C MET A 1 -22.01 8.91 -3.28
N LYS A 2 -22.56 8.31 -2.23
CA LYS A 2 -21.78 7.48 -1.30
C LYS A 2 -21.41 6.23 -2.09
N GLN A 3 -20.17 6.13 -2.56
CA GLN A 3 -19.74 4.95 -3.31
C GLN A 3 -19.81 3.76 -2.34
N ILE A 4 -20.39 2.65 -2.80
CA ILE A 4 -20.49 1.38 -2.07
C ILE A 4 -19.68 0.39 -2.89
N ILE A 5 -19.05 -0.58 -2.23
CA ILE A 5 -18.34 -1.65 -2.93
C ILE A 5 -19.39 -2.59 -3.50
N ASP A 6 -19.47 -2.67 -4.83
CA ASP A 6 -20.18 -3.72 -5.54
C ASP A 6 -19.25 -4.92 -5.70
N TRP A 7 -19.55 -6.00 -4.99
CA TRP A 7 -18.73 -7.21 -4.99
C TRP A 7 -18.91 -8.06 -6.24
N SER A 8 -19.90 -7.80 -7.10
CA SER A 8 -19.98 -8.47 -8.40
C SER A 8 -18.88 -8.02 -9.37
N ASP A 9 -18.28 -6.86 -9.11
CA ASP A 9 -17.20 -6.28 -9.93
C ASP A 9 -15.80 -6.67 -9.44
N ILE A 10 -15.71 -7.51 -8.40
CA ILE A 10 -14.46 -7.93 -7.76
C ILE A 10 -14.35 -9.44 -7.92
N GLU A 11 -13.35 -9.89 -8.68
CA GLU A 11 -13.16 -11.32 -8.97
C GLU A 11 -12.30 -12.00 -7.93
N TYR A 12 -11.25 -11.31 -7.46
CA TYR A 12 -10.19 -11.95 -6.70
C TYR A 12 -10.27 -11.75 -5.19
N PHE A 13 -11.08 -10.82 -4.72
CA PHE A 13 -11.30 -10.58 -3.29
C PHE A 13 -12.75 -10.81 -2.90
N SER A 14 -12.93 -11.21 -1.64
CA SER A 14 -14.21 -11.40 -0.99
C SER A 14 -14.27 -10.61 0.31
N PRO A 15 -15.46 -10.23 0.79
CA PRO A 15 -15.60 -9.49 2.04
C PRO A 15 -14.95 -10.19 3.25
N GLY A 16 -14.98 -11.53 3.27
CA GLY A 16 -14.49 -12.34 4.39
C GLY A 16 -12.97 -12.36 4.56
N GLU A 17 -12.21 -11.86 3.58
CA GLU A 17 -10.75 -11.72 3.68
C GLU A 17 -10.34 -10.48 4.49
N PHE A 18 -11.27 -9.55 4.73
CA PHE A 18 -11.02 -8.33 5.48
C PHE A 18 -11.56 -8.46 6.92
N PRO A 19 -10.88 -7.87 7.92
CA PRO A 19 -11.38 -7.91 9.30
C PRO A 19 -12.76 -7.25 9.43
N ALA A 20 -13.59 -7.77 10.33
CA ALA A 20 -14.92 -7.23 10.58
C ALA A 20 -14.90 -5.73 10.91
N GLY A 21 -15.80 -4.96 10.30
CA GLY A 21 -15.94 -3.51 10.54
C GLY A 21 -14.94 -2.62 9.78
N VAL A 22 -14.05 -3.20 8.97
CA VAL A 22 -13.04 -2.46 8.21
C VAL A 22 -13.63 -1.87 6.92
N LEU A 23 -14.42 -2.65 6.18
CA LEU A 23 -14.90 -2.28 4.84
C LEU A 23 -15.80 -1.04 4.85
N GLU A 24 -16.52 -0.78 5.94
CA GLU A 24 -17.37 0.40 6.11
C GLU A 24 -16.56 1.70 6.28
N LYS A 25 -15.31 1.57 6.76
CA LYS A 25 -14.38 2.64 7.13
C LYS A 25 -13.28 2.87 6.08
N ILE A 26 -13.22 2.04 5.04
CA ILE A 26 -12.34 2.21 3.88
C ILE A 26 -13.04 3.01 2.76
N GLU A 27 -12.26 3.75 2.00
CA GLU A 27 -12.64 4.33 0.72
C GLU A 27 -12.83 3.24 -0.33
N PRO A 28 -14.04 3.04 -0.88
CA PRO A 28 -14.32 1.96 -1.84
C PRO A 28 -13.38 1.92 -3.04
N GLY A 29 -12.96 3.09 -3.53
CA GLY A 29 -11.99 3.21 -4.63
C GLY A 29 -10.64 2.56 -4.33
N PHE A 30 -10.26 2.41 -3.06
CA PHE A 30 -9.06 1.66 -2.67
C PHE A 30 -9.21 0.16 -2.95
N ILE A 31 -10.38 -0.43 -2.66
CA ILE A 31 -10.64 -1.86 -2.89
C ILE A 31 -10.64 -2.17 -4.39
N TYR A 32 -11.26 -1.32 -5.21
CA TYR A 32 -11.19 -1.46 -6.67
C TYR A 32 -9.77 -1.29 -7.21
N ALA A 33 -8.98 -0.38 -6.64
CA ALA A 33 -7.57 -0.25 -7.02
C ALA A 33 -6.74 -1.48 -6.61
N LEU A 34 -7.07 -2.11 -5.48
CA LEU A 34 -6.43 -3.33 -5.02
C LEU A 34 -6.80 -4.53 -5.91
N GLU A 35 -8.06 -4.65 -6.31
CA GLU A 35 -8.53 -5.62 -7.31
C GLU A 35 -7.76 -5.46 -8.63
N PHE A 36 -7.74 -4.25 -9.18
CA PHE A 36 -6.99 -3.97 -10.40
C PHE A 36 -5.50 -4.31 -10.25
N PHE A 37 -4.90 -4.01 -9.10
CA PHE A 37 -3.52 -4.40 -8.83
C PHE A 37 -3.31 -5.90 -8.82
N ARG A 38 -4.19 -6.68 -8.18
CA ARG A 38 -4.09 -8.14 -8.17
C ARG A 38 -4.21 -8.72 -9.58
N VAL A 39 -5.14 -8.19 -10.39
CA VAL A 39 -5.27 -8.53 -11.82
C VAL A 39 -3.97 -8.26 -12.57
N GLN A 40 -3.37 -7.07 -12.40
CA GLN A 40 -2.14 -6.70 -13.11
C GLN A 40 -0.91 -7.44 -12.59
N LEU A 41 -0.88 -7.82 -11.32
CA LEU A 41 0.24 -8.52 -10.71
C LEU A 41 0.34 -9.95 -11.22
N GLY A 42 -0.82 -10.61 -11.42
CA GLY A 42 -0.90 -12.01 -11.82
C GLY A 42 -0.45 -13.00 -10.73
N CYS A 43 -0.38 -12.55 -9.48
CA CYS A 43 0.02 -13.35 -8.32
C CYS A 43 -1.00 -13.22 -7.19
N ILE A 44 -0.95 -14.13 -6.22
CA ILE A 44 -1.81 -14.06 -5.03
C ILE A 44 -1.45 -12.82 -4.23
N VAL A 45 -2.48 -12.04 -3.83
CA VAL A 45 -2.36 -10.91 -2.91
C VAL A 45 -3.28 -11.19 -1.74
N ASN A 46 -2.70 -11.44 -0.57
CA ASN A 46 -3.46 -11.74 0.64
C ASN A 46 -3.69 -10.45 1.46
N PRO A 47 -4.94 -10.06 1.72
CA PRO A 47 -5.27 -8.98 2.65
C PRO A 47 -4.65 -9.21 4.04
N SER A 48 -4.15 -8.14 4.69
CA SER A 48 -3.71 -8.23 6.09
C SER A 48 -4.87 -8.66 7.01
N PRO A 49 -4.67 -9.63 7.91
CA PRO A 49 -5.70 -10.06 8.84
C PRO A 49 -5.87 -9.10 10.03
N LEU A 50 -5.02 -8.08 10.13
CA LEU A 50 -5.01 -7.14 11.25
C LEU A 50 -5.81 -5.89 10.90
N VAL A 51 -6.72 -5.48 11.79
CA VAL A 51 -7.49 -4.22 11.67
C VAL A 51 -6.57 -3.02 11.41
N GLY A 52 -5.43 -2.96 12.11
CA GLY A 52 -4.44 -1.88 11.98
C GLY A 52 -3.70 -1.81 10.64
N GLY A 53 -3.80 -2.87 9.81
CA GLY A 53 -3.33 -2.89 8.44
C GLY A 53 -4.30 -2.23 7.44
N TRP A 54 -5.43 -1.75 7.94
CA TRP A 54 -6.46 -1.11 7.13
C TRP A 54 -6.87 0.22 7.73
N ILE A 55 -7.22 0.24 9.02
CA ILE A 55 -7.76 1.42 9.68
C ILE A 55 -7.07 1.66 11.03
N ARG A 56 -6.92 2.93 11.40
CA ARG A 56 -6.37 3.37 12.68
C ARG A 56 -7.17 4.56 13.21
N GLU A 57 -7.68 4.43 14.43
CA GLU A 57 -8.43 5.51 15.11
C GLU A 57 -7.52 6.50 15.84
N GLY A 58 -6.22 6.17 15.98
CA GLY A 58 -5.21 7.03 16.59
C GLY A 58 -3.87 6.96 15.89
N GLY A 59 -2.88 7.67 16.42
CA GLY A 59 -1.55 7.80 15.84
C GLY A 59 -1.43 9.03 14.94
N SER A 60 -0.63 8.92 13.88
CA SER A 60 -0.38 10.05 12.98
C SER A 60 -1.60 10.33 12.09
N GLU A 61 -2.19 11.52 12.23
CA GLU A 61 -3.35 11.95 11.43
C GLU A 61 -3.05 12.06 9.93
N THR A 62 -1.78 12.22 9.56
CA THR A 62 -1.32 12.25 8.16
C THR A 62 -1.20 10.85 7.56
N SER A 63 -1.32 9.79 8.35
CA SER A 63 -1.37 8.40 7.87
C SER A 63 -2.58 8.18 6.95
N ARG A 64 -2.41 7.33 5.94
CA ARG A 64 -3.52 6.89 5.07
C ARG A 64 -4.41 5.80 5.69
N HIS A 65 -3.98 5.20 6.79
CA HIS A 65 -4.84 4.36 7.63
C HIS A 65 -5.75 5.16 8.58
N TYR A 66 -5.49 6.45 8.81
CA TYR A 66 -6.20 7.22 9.82
C TYR A 66 -7.66 7.51 9.42
N ILE A 67 -8.60 7.25 10.33
CA ILE A 67 -10.06 7.40 10.12
C ILE A 67 -10.74 8.43 11.03
N GLY A 68 -9.99 9.33 11.68
CA GLY A 68 -10.57 10.38 12.51
C GLY A 68 -11.32 11.44 11.70
N ASN A 69 -12.18 12.21 12.38
CA ASN A 69 -12.92 13.35 11.81
C ASN A 69 -13.77 13.01 10.56
N GLY A 70 -14.34 11.80 10.51
CA GLY A 70 -15.21 11.37 9.41
C GLY A 70 -14.47 10.98 8.12
N ARG A 71 -13.13 10.96 8.15
CA ARG A 71 -12.30 10.48 7.05
C ARG A 71 -12.36 8.96 6.96
N LYS A 72 -12.38 8.43 5.73
CA LYS A 72 -12.16 7.01 5.48
C LYS A 72 -10.71 6.74 5.12
N SER A 73 -10.26 5.52 5.42
CA SER A 73 -8.91 5.09 5.05
C SER A 73 -8.85 4.75 3.56
N ASP A 74 -7.77 5.16 2.91
CA ASP A 74 -7.43 4.82 1.54
C ASP A 74 -6.06 4.11 1.49
N ALA A 75 -5.81 3.27 2.49
CA ALA A 75 -4.61 2.46 2.62
C ALA A 75 -4.92 1.02 3.02
N GLY A 76 -4.01 0.13 2.66
CA GLY A 76 -4.09 -1.29 2.97
C GLY A 76 -2.71 -1.92 2.97
N ASP A 77 -2.52 -2.81 3.93
CA ASP A 77 -1.35 -3.67 4.02
C ASP A 77 -1.71 -5.06 3.48
N VAL A 78 -0.87 -5.60 2.58
CA VAL A 78 -1.10 -6.89 1.92
C VAL A 78 0.18 -7.72 1.83
N PHE A 79 0.03 -9.02 1.60
CA PHE A 79 1.12 -9.97 1.47
C PHE A 79 1.04 -10.65 0.09
N CYS A 80 1.99 -10.35 -0.78
CA CYS A 80 2.00 -10.87 -2.16
C CYS A 80 2.89 -12.10 -2.28
N ASP A 81 2.40 -13.13 -2.98
CA ASP A 81 3.17 -14.36 -3.27
C ASP A 81 4.00 -14.20 -4.54
N CYS A 82 4.93 -13.24 -4.52
CA CYS A 82 5.83 -12.95 -5.63
C CYS A 82 7.09 -12.22 -5.16
N ASP A 83 7.97 -11.92 -6.12
CA ASP A 83 9.12 -11.05 -5.88
C ASP A 83 8.66 -9.61 -5.47
N PRO A 84 9.25 -9.01 -4.42
CA PRO A 84 8.86 -7.68 -3.95
C PRO A 84 9.10 -6.55 -4.97
N PHE A 85 10.11 -6.67 -5.84
CA PHE A 85 10.38 -5.66 -6.85
C PHE A 85 9.35 -5.71 -7.98
N HIS A 86 8.94 -6.91 -8.40
CA HIS A 86 7.79 -7.07 -9.31
C HIS A 86 6.53 -6.39 -8.76
N ALA A 87 6.17 -6.68 -7.51
CA ALA A 87 5.02 -6.06 -6.85
C ALA A 87 5.11 -4.54 -6.78
N LEU A 88 6.29 -4.00 -6.45
CA LEU A 88 6.55 -2.55 -6.44
C LEU A 88 6.28 -1.92 -7.81
N ILE A 89 6.85 -2.48 -8.88
CA ILE A 89 6.69 -1.93 -10.24
C ILE A 89 5.22 -1.95 -10.66
N VAL A 90 4.51 -3.04 -10.39
CA VAL A 90 3.08 -3.14 -10.71
C VAL A 90 2.26 -2.16 -9.88
N ALA A 91 2.56 -1.98 -8.59
CA ALA A 91 1.87 -1.01 -7.73
C ALA A 91 2.02 0.42 -8.25
N ILE A 92 3.23 0.81 -8.70
CA ILE A 92 3.48 2.10 -9.34
C ILE A 92 2.63 2.25 -10.60
N ARG A 93 2.60 1.22 -11.47
CA ARG A 93 1.81 1.24 -12.71
C ARG A 93 0.30 1.30 -12.46
N CYS A 94 -0.18 0.75 -11.36
CA CYS A 94 -1.58 0.82 -10.93
C CYS A 94 -1.92 2.17 -10.23
N GLY A 95 -0.97 3.11 -10.20
CA GLY A 95 -1.18 4.45 -9.67
C GLY A 95 -1.34 4.47 -8.15
N PHE A 96 -0.72 3.55 -7.42
CA PHE A 96 -0.51 3.75 -5.98
C PHE A 96 0.56 4.80 -5.75
N THR A 97 0.34 5.64 -4.76
CA THR A 97 1.11 6.87 -4.56
C THR A 97 1.82 6.90 -3.22
N GLY A 98 1.41 6.07 -2.27
CA GLY A 98 2.25 5.65 -1.14
C GLY A 98 2.50 4.15 -1.23
N ILE A 99 3.78 3.76 -1.27
CA ILE A 99 4.17 2.35 -1.39
C ILE A 99 5.28 2.06 -0.39
N GLY A 100 5.02 1.15 0.54
CA GLY A 100 5.99 0.73 1.54
C GLY A 100 6.32 -0.76 1.43
N LEU A 101 7.60 -1.10 1.44
CA LEU A 101 8.07 -2.49 1.47
C LEU A 101 8.63 -2.82 2.85
N TYR A 102 8.06 -3.80 3.53
CA TYR A 102 8.39 -4.13 4.91
C TYR A 102 8.94 -5.55 4.98
N PHE A 103 10.19 -5.70 5.41
CA PHE A 103 10.90 -6.99 5.41
C PHE A 103 11.01 -7.65 6.79
N ASP A 104 10.43 -7.04 7.81
CA ASP A 104 10.43 -7.47 9.22
C ASP A 104 9.06 -7.98 9.70
N THR A 105 8.16 -8.31 8.78
CA THR A 105 6.78 -8.71 9.07
C THR A 105 6.56 -10.22 9.06
N LYS A 106 5.35 -10.64 9.45
CA LYS A 106 4.91 -12.04 9.41
C LYS A 106 3.50 -12.13 8.83
N TYR A 107 3.22 -13.23 8.15
CA TYR A 107 1.90 -13.64 7.71
C TYR A 107 1.66 -15.07 8.18
N ASP A 108 0.53 -15.33 8.83
CA ASP A 108 0.21 -16.63 9.43
C ASP A 108 1.34 -17.20 10.33
N GLY A 109 1.89 -16.33 11.18
CA GLY A 109 2.98 -16.67 12.11
C GLY A 109 4.37 -16.87 11.46
N LYS A 110 4.47 -16.90 10.13
CA LYS A 110 5.72 -17.12 9.38
C LYS A 110 6.32 -15.81 8.90
N PRO A 111 7.65 -15.65 8.88
CA PRO A 111 8.29 -14.49 8.26
C PRO A 111 7.81 -14.30 6.82
N HIS A 112 7.29 -13.12 6.52
CA HIS A 112 6.81 -12.76 5.19
C HIS A 112 6.89 -11.25 5.04
N TRP A 113 7.34 -10.77 3.88
CA TRP A 113 7.38 -9.34 3.60
C TRP A 113 5.96 -8.81 3.38
N MET A 114 5.72 -7.54 3.73
CA MET A 114 4.42 -6.89 3.60
C MET A 114 4.55 -5.69 2.66
N LEU A 115 3.55 -5.54 1.80
CA LEU A 115 3.39 -4.39 0.91
C LEU A 115 2.32 -3.47 1.50
N HIS A 116 2.72 -2.25 1.83
CA HIS A 116 1.79 -1.17 2.12
C HIS A 116 1.44 -0.44 0.83
N LEU A 117 0.17 -0.18 0.61
CA LEU A 117 -0.35 0.59 -0.52
C LEU A 117 -1.30 1.66 -0.01
N ASP A 118 -1.20 2.87 -0.57
CA ASP A 118 -2.17 3.94 -0.34
C ASP A 118 -2.31 4.91 -1.53
N LYS A 119 -3.38 5.72 -1.49
CA LYS A 119 -3.72 6.72 -2.51
C LYS A 119 -3.49 8.16 -2.02
N ARG A 120 -2.43 8.41 -1.23
CA ARG A 120 -2.07 9.77 -0.77
C ARG A 120 -1.87 10.74 -1.94
N PRO A 121 -2.14 12.04 -1.72
CA PRO A 121 -1.71 13.06 -2.67
C PRO A 121 -0.18 13.03 -2.88
N THR A 122 0.24 13.13 -4.13
CA THR A 122 1.67 13.22 -4.49
C THR A 122 2.10 14.68 -4.66
N SER A 123 3.32 15.00 -4.25
CA SER A 123 3.97 16.25 -4.67
C SER A 123 4.60 16.05 -6.05
N ASN A 124 4.25 16.89 -7.01
CA ASN A 124 4.75 16.86 -8.40
C ASN A 124 4.52 15.53 -9.15
N GLY A 125 3.45 14.79 -8.81
CA GLY A 125 3.09 13.53 -9.47
C GLY A 125 3.96 12.32 -9.09
N ASN A 126 4.95 12.48 -8.20
CA ASN A 126 5.85 11.39 -7.81
C ASN A 126 5.29 10.58 -6.64
N PRO A 127 5.29 9.24 -6.71
CA PRO A 127 4.91 8.41 -5.57
C PRO A 127 5.93 8.52 -4.44
N VAL A 128 5.44 8.42 -3.21
CA VAL A 128 6.25 8.26 -2.00
C VAL A 128 6.51 6.78 -1.81
N ILE A 129 7.78 6.38 -1.88
CA ILE A 129 8.19 4.98 -1.78
C ILE A 129 9.20 4.86 -0.64
N TRP A 130 9.01 3.88 0.24
CA TRP A 130 9.93 3.61 1.35
C TRP A 130 10.11 2.12 1.60
N VAL A 131 11.17 1.79 2.31
CA VAL A 131 11.48 0.44 2.77
C VAL A 131 11.63 0.47 4.28
N ARG A 132 11.13 -0.57 4.96
CA ARG A 132 11.52 -0.94 6.33
C ARG A 132 12.30 -2.25 6.27
N ASP A 133 13.58 -2.21 6.61
CA ASP A 133 14.45 -3.40 6.56
C ASP A 133 14.19 -4.38 7.71
N LYS A 134 14.90 -5.51 7.73
CA LYS A 134 14.78 -6.55 8.75
C LYS A 134 15.12 -6.08 10.18
N SER A 135 15.83 -4.97 10.32
CA SER A 135 16.14 -4.34 11.62
C SER A 135 15.09 -3.33 12.08
N GLY A 136 14.06 -3.09 11.25
CA GLY A 136 13.02 -2.09 11.49
C GLY A 136 13.40 -0.68 11.03
N LYS A 137 14.55 -0.50 10.36
CA LYS A 137 15.02 0.81 9.92
C LYS A 137 14.28 1.24 8.65
N TYR A 138 13.76 2.46 8.66
CA TYR A 138 13.09 3.08 7.52
C TYR A 138 14.09 3.78 6.59
N THR A 139 13.92 3.64 5.28
CA THR A 139 14.66 4.36 4.24
C THR A 139 13.72 4.82 3.13
N THR A 140 13.74 6.11 2.81
CA THR A 140 12.97 6.67 1.69
C THR A 140 13.66 6.38 0.37
N ILE A 141 12.92 5.81 -0.58
CA ILE A 141 13.35 5.52 -1.95
C ILE A 141 12.87 6.61 -2.92
N SER A 142 11.67 7.15 -2.72
CA SER A 142 11.11 8.23 -3.54
C SER A 142 10.23 9.16 -2.69
N PRO A 143 10.24 10.48 -2.95
CA PRO A 143 11.28 11.18 -3.71
C PRO A 143 12.64 11.02 -3.00
N ARG A 144 13.73 10.83 -3.74
CA ARG A 144 15.06 10.82 -3.12
C ARG A 144 15.43 12.26 -2.74
N PRO A 145 15.62 12.59 -1.45
CA PRO A 145 15.88 13.98 -1.03
C PRO A 145 17.14 14.57 -1.66
N ASN A 146 18.09 13.72 -2.09
CA ASN A 146 19.43 14.11 -2.52
C ASN A 146 19.83 13.57 -3.91
N MET A 147 18.88 13.16 -4.76
CA MET A 147 19.24 12.87 -6.16
C MET A 147 19.31 14.18 -6.93
N ASP A 148 20.42 14.88 -6.76
CA ASP A 148 20.89 15.74 -7.83
C ASP A 148 21.45 14.80 -8.92
N VAL A 149 20.54 14.23 -9.73
CA VAL A 149 20.87 13.34 -10.85
C VAL A 149 21.92 13.99 -11.74
N VAL A 150 21.89 15.32 -11.82
CA VAL A 150 22.88 16.14 -12.51
C VAL A 150 24.27 15.97 -11.90
N ASN A 151 24.44 15.94 -10.58
CA ASN A 151 25.75 15.75 -9.95
C ASN A 151 26.25 14.30 -10.06
N PHE A 152 25.34 13.32 -10.00
CA PHE A 152 25.70 11.92 -10.24
C PHE A 152 26.20 11.71 -11.68
N LEU A 153 25.53 12.28 -12.67
CA LEU A 153 25.92 12.19 -14.08
C LEU A 153 27.17 13.02 -14.40
N LYS A 154 27.36 14.18 -13.74
CA LYS A 154 28.57 15.00 -13.88
C LYS A 154 29.84 14.35 -13.30
N GLY A 155 29.70 13.47 -12.31
CA GLY A 155 30.83 12.71 -11.74
C GLY A 155 31.15 11.41 -12.48
N ALA A 156 30.28 11.00 -13.42
CA ALA A 156 30.44 9.79 -14.24
C ALA A 156 30.85 10.10 -15.69
N MET A 157 30.92 11.38 -16.07
CA MET A 157 31.55 11.91 -17.28
C MET A 157 32.92 12.50 -16.93
#